data_AF-A0A1B6AUI9-F1
#
_entry.id   AF-A0A1B6AUI9-F1
#
_cell.length_a   1.000
_cell.length_b   1.000
_cell.length_c   1.000
_cell.angle_alpha   90.00
_cell.angle_beta   90.00
_cell.angle_gamma   90.00
#
_symmetry.space_group_name_H-M   'P 1'
#
loop_
_entity.id
_entity.type
_entity.pdbx_description
1 polymer ?
#
loop_
_entity_poly.entity_id
_entity_poly.type
_entity_poly.pdbx_seq_one_letter_code
_entity_poly.pdbx_strand_id
1 'polypeptide(L)' 'MTVHHSDDEARSLWRRIADLPDERIVARGDEDNFWSMGVPGPCSPCSELCYDRGPELGRTGGPAVDEDRYMEF' A
#
# COMPACT_ATOMS: atom_id res chain seq x y z
N MET A 1 -3.75 2.57 0.28
CA MET A 1 -2.36 2.89 -0.10
C MET A 1 -1.45 2.11 0.82
N THR A 2 -0.62 1.26 0.26
CA THR A 2 0.47 0.59 0.98
C THR A 2 1.81 1.13 0.48
N VAL A 3 2.82 1.14 1.34
CA VAL A 3 4.20 1.51 1.03
C VAL A 3 5.15 0.56 1.74
N HIS A 4 6.33 0.34 1.17
CA HIS A 4 7.37 -0.43 1.86
C HIS A 4 7.78 0.21 3.18
N HIS A 5 7.96 -0.59 4.24
CA HIS A 5 8.21 -0.12 5.61
C HIS A 5 9.50 0.68 5.79
N SER A 6 10.48 0.48 4.91
CA SER A 6 11.74 1.23 4.90
C SER A 6 11.75 2.41 3.92
N ASP A 7 10.66 2.64 3.17
CA ASP A 7 10.55 3.72 2.18
C ASP A 7 9.86 4.96 2.78
N ASP A 8 10.60 5.63 3.67
CA ASP A 8 10.17 6.88 4.29
C ASP A 8 9.99 8.02 3.27
N GLU A 9 10.71 7.95 2.14
CA GLU A 9 10.61 8.93 1.07
C GLU A 9 9.24 8.85 0.41
N ALA A 10 8.81 7.66 -0.04
CA ALA A 10 7.49 7.45 -0.61
C ALA A 10 6.37 7.87 0.34
N ARG A 11 6.44 7.49 1.62
CA ARG A 11 5.47 7.93 2.65
C ARG A 11 5.42 9.45 2.77
N SER A 12 6.57 10.12 2.73
CA SER A 12 6.65 11.59 2.79
C SER A 12 6.03 12.25 1.55
N LEU A 13 6.32 11.71 0.36
CA LEU A 13 5.78 12.23 -0.90
C LEU A 13 4.26 12.05 -0.98
N TRP A 14 3.72 10.91 -0.57
CA TRP A 14 2.27 10.68 -0.55
C TRP A 14 1.54 11.65 0.37
N ARG A 15 2.10 11.95 1.55
CA ARG A 15 1.54 12.97 2.44
C ARG A 15 1.60 14.37 1.84
N ARG A 16 2.73 14.72 1.21
CA ARG A 16 3.00 16.10 0.78
C ARG A 16 2.39 16.47 -0.56
N ILE A 17 2.37 15.53 -1.51
CA ILE A 17 1.98 15.79 -2.90
C ILE A 17 0.53 15.40 -3.14
N ALA A 18 0.11 14.24 -2.65
CA ALA A 18 -1.24 13.73 -2.83
C ALA A 18 -2.19 14.07 -1.67
N ASP A 19 -1.68 14.77 -0.63
CA ASP A 19 -2.44 15.18 0.55
C ASP A 19 -3.14 14.00 1.26
N LEU A 20 -2.49 12.83 1.25
CA LEU A 20 -2.99 11.64 1.93
C LEU A 20 -2.75 11.76 3.44
N PRO A 21 -3.79 11.61 4.28
CA PRO A 21 -3.61 11.48 5.72
C PRO A 21 -2.69 10.30 6.05
N ASP A 22 -1.80 10.48 7.03
CA ASP A 22 -0.82 9.45 7.41
C ASP A 22 -1.49 8.13 7.84
N GLU A 23 -2.67 8.20 8.45
CA GLU A 23 -3.51 7.05 8.81
C GLU A 23 -4.00 6.21 7.62
N ARG A 24 -4.00 6.76 6.40
CA ARG A 24 -4.36 6.05 5.16
C ARG A 24 -3.15 5.45 4.44
N ILE A 25 -1.94 5.68 4.94
CA ILE A 25 -0.69 5.17 4.36
C ILE A 25 -0.19 4.02 5.24
N VAL A 26 -0.36 2.80 4.73
CA VAL A 26 -0.08 1.58 5.47
C VAL A 26 1.32 1.08 5.11
N ALA A 27 2.19 0.88 6.11
CA ALA A 27 3.53 0.32 5.88
C ALA A 27 3.49 -1.22 5.85
N ARG A 28 4.19 -1.84 4.89
CA ARG A 28 4.31 -3.31 4.75
C ARG A 28 5.75 -3.78 4.53
N GLY A 29 5.95 -5.08 4.72
CA GLY A 29 7.21 -5.76 4.47
C GLY A 29 7.41 -6.12 2.99
N ASP A 30 8.47 -6.89 2.75
CA ASP A 30 8.88 -7.34 1.44
C ASP A 30 7.84 -8.23 0.74
N GLU A 31 6.99 -8.93 1.51
CA GLU A 31 5.95 -9.83 0.97
C GLU A 31 4.93 -9.06 0.11
N ASP A 32 4.56 -7.85 0.54
CA ASP A 32 3.54 -7.04 -0.13
C ASP A 32 4.16 -5.91 -0.95
N ASN A 33 5.17 -5.21 -0.41
CA ASN A 33 5.68 -3.99 -1.04
C ASN A 33 7.12 -4.08 -1.54
N PHE A 34 7.59 -5.29 -1.88
CA PHE A 34 8.81 -5.48 -2.66
C PHE A 34 8.53 -6.31 -3.90
N TRP A 35 8.40 -5.62 -5.03
CA TRP A 35 8.02 -6.29 -6.26
C TRP A 35 9.22 -6.96 -6.94
N SER A 36 9.05 -8.22 -7.33
CA SER A 36 10.01 -8.95 -8.15
C SER A 36 9.31 -9.85 -9.16
N MET A 37 9.98 -10.11 -10.29
CA MET A 37 9.51 -11.06 -11.30
C MET A 37 9.62 -12.54 -10.86
N GLY A 38 10.14 -12.82 -9.65
CA GLY A 38 10.42 -14.18 -9.17
C GLY A 38 11.56 -14.90 -9.90
N VAL A 39 12.24 -14.23 -10.83
CA VAL A 39 13.42 -14.70 -11.57
C VAL A 39 14.53 -13.63 -11.50
N PRO A 40 15.81 -13.98 -11.75
CA PRO A 40 16.88 -12.99 -11.78
C PRO A 40 16.57 -11.83 -12.72
N GLY A 41 16.56 -10.62 -12.19
CA GLY A 41 16.12 -9.42 -12.92
C GLY A 41 15.92 -8.24 -11.97
N PRO A 42 15.51 -7.08 -12.48
CA PRO A 42 15.25 -5.90 -11.66
C PRO A 42 14.09 -6.16 -10.68
N CYS A 43 14.27 -5.68 -9.45
CA CYS A 43 13.28 -5.67 -8.37
C CYS A 43 13.47 -4.40 -7.53
N SER A 44 12.43 -3.98 -6.82
CA SER A 44 12.45 -2.72 -6.07
C SER A 44 11.30 -2.67 -5.04
N PRO A 45 11.43 -1.89 -3.95
CA PRO A 45 10.27 -1.48 -3.17
C PRO A 45 9.22 -0.79 -4.06
N CYS A 46 7.94 -0.95 -3.71
CA CYS A 46 6.82 -0.33 -4.38
C CYS A 46 5.85 0.35 -3.40
N SER A 47 4.91 1.11 -3.97
CA SER A 47 3.69 1.59 -3.31
C SER A 47 2.50 1.11 -4.11
N GLU A 48 1.42 0.70 -3.44
CA GLU A 48 0.22 0.20 -4.13
C GLU A 48 -1.01 1.02 -3.73
N LEU A 49 -1.86 1.27 -4.72
CA LEU A 49 -3.14 1.92 -4.52
C LEU A 49 -4.16 0.86 -4.12
N CYS A 50 -4.96 1.18 -3.10
CA CYS A 50 -6.04 0.29 -2.65
C CYS A 50 -7.35 1.06 -2.73
N TYR A 51 -8.30 0.51 -3.48
CA TYR A 51 -9.62 1.08 -3.69
C TYR A 51 -10.63 0.50 -2.69
N ASP A 52 -11.33 1.37 -1.93
CA ASP A 52 -12.40 0.95 -1.03
C ASP A 52 -13.64 0.60 -1.86
N ARG A 53 -13.96 -0.70 -1.92
CA ARG A 53 -15.09 -1.22 -2.69
C ARG A 53 -16.43 -1.10 -1.97
N GLY A 54 -16.45 -0.66 -0.71
CA GLY A 54 -17.67 -0.43 0.06
C GLY A 54 -17.75 -1.26 1.35
N PRO A 55 -18.49 -0.77 2.36
CA PRO A 55 -18.62 -1.42 3.67
C PRO A 55 -19.31 -2.79 3.66
N GLU A 56 -20.05 -3.12 2.60
CA GLU A 56 -20.69 -4.41 2.40
C GLU A 56 -19.69 -5.57 2.18
N LEU A 57 -18.44 -5.25 1.81
CA LEU A 57 -17.41 -6.23 1.51
C LEU A 57 -16.41 -6.46 2.65
N GLY A 58 -16.49 -5.74 3.77
CA GLY A 58 -15.51 -5.92 4.82
C GLY A 58 -15.40 -4.84 5.88
N ARG A 59 -14.46 -5.05 6.80
CA ARG A 59 -14.22 -4.17 7.95
C ARG A 59 -13.62 -2.83 7.52
N THR A 60 -13.96 -1.76 8.24
CA THR A 60 -13.31 -0.45 8.04
C THR A 60 -11.90 -0.46 8.62
N GLY A 61 -10.96 0.22 7.97
CA GLY A 61 -9.59 0.36 8.51
C GLY A 61 -8.48 0.34 7.46
N GLY A 62 -8.84 0.29 6.18
CA GLY A 62 -7.88 0.24 5.07
C GLY A 62 -7.35 -1.18 4.79
N PRO A 63 -6.40 -1.30 3.86
CA PRO A 63 -5.84 -2.59 3.43
C PRO A 63 -5.13 -3.34 4.57
N ALA A 64 -4.80 -2.70 5.70
CA ALA A 64 -4.30 -3.36 6.90
C ALA A 64 -5.29 -4.33 7.57
N VAL A 65 -6.58 -4.16 7.31
CA VAL A 65 -7.64 -4.87 8.04
C VAL A 65 -8.43 -5.80 7.14
N ASP A 66 -8.53 -5.47 5.84
CA ASP A 66 -9.42 -6.16 4.92
C ASP A 66 -9.01 -5.91 3.46
N GLU A 67 -8.44 -6.92 2.80
CA GLU A 67 -7.94 -6.79 1.42
C GLU A 67 -9.03 -7.03 0.37
N ASP A 68 -10.13 -7.70 0.74
CA ASP A 68 -11.28 -7.93 -0.14
C ASP A 68 -12.08 -6.64 -0.34
N ARG A 69 -12.24 -5.85 0.74
CA ARG A 69 -12.83 -4.51 0.67
C ARG A 69 -11.87 -3.48 0.09
N TYR A 70 -10.63 -3.42 0.57
CA TYR A 70 -9.63 -2.46 0.11
C TYR A 70 -8.73 -3.12 -0.92
N MET A 71 -9.28 -3.33 -2.12
CA MET A 71 -8.65 -4.08 -3.20
C MET A 71 -7.53 -3.28 -3.86
N GLU A 72 -6.40 -3.93 -4.12
CA GLU A 72 -5.31 -3.37 -4.92
C GLU A 72 -5.78 -3.03 -6.35
N PHE A 73 -5.33 -1.90 -6.91
CA PHE A 73 -5.68 -1.40 -8.25
C PHE A 73 -4.48 -1.35 -9.20
#